data_AF-A0A923YSE1-F1
#
_entry.id   AF-A0A923YSE1-F1
#
_cell.length_a   1.000
_cell.length_b   1.000
_cell.length_c   1.000
_cell.angle_alpha   90.00
_cell.angle_beta   90.00
_cell.angle_gamma   90.00
#
_symmetry.space_group_name_H-M   'P 1'
#
loop_
_entity.id
_entity.type
_entity.pdbx_description
1 polymer ?
#
loop_
_entity_poly.entity_id
_entity_poly.type
_entity_poly.pdbx_seq_one_letter_code
_entity_poly.pdbx_strand_id
1 'polypeptide(L)' 'MEKVKAKKHLGQHFLKDESIAKAIADTLNLKGYDDILEIGPGMGVLTKYLLEKEINTYVIEIDNESVVYLNE' A
#
# COMPACT_ATOMS: atom_id res chain seq x y z
N MET A 1 -10.34 16.55 0.79
CA MET A 1 -9.51 15.41 1.19
C MET A 1 -8.51 15.89 2.22
N GLU A 2 -8.74 15.58 3.50
CA GLU A 2 -7.70 15.80 4.50
C GLU A 2 -6.55 14.85 4.21
N LYS A 3 -5.33 15.38 4.12
CA LYS A 3 -4.12 14.55 4.00
C LYS A 3 -3.97 13.74 5.28
N VAL A 4 -3.93 12.41 5.17
CA VAL A 4 -3.56 11.52 6.29
C VAL A 4 -2.24 12.01 6.89
N LYS A 5 -2.22 12.24 8.20
CA LYS A 5 -1.03 12.70 8.92
C LYS A 5 -0.34 11.52 9.57
N ALA A 6 0.97 11.45 9.43
CA ALA A 6 1.77 10.39 10.04
C ALA A 6 1.65 10.42 11.57
N LYS A 7 1.19 9.31 12.14
CA LYS A 7 1.09 9.07 13.58
C LYS A 7 2.37 8.38 14.05
N LYS A 8 3.25 9.12 14.74
CA LYS A 8 4.55 8.59 15.21
C LYS A 8 4.41 7.33 16.08
N HIS A 9 3.36 7.24 16.89
CA HIS A 9 3.14 6.08 17.76
C HIS A 9 2.76 4.80 16.99
N LEU A 10 2.32 4.91 15.73
CA LEU A 10 2.08 3.78 14.83
C LEU A 10 3.30 3.45 13.96
N GLY A 11 4.43 4.16 14.12
CA GLY A 11 5.63 3.94 13.31
C GLY A 11 5.47 4.30 11.83
N GLN A 12 4.47 5.12 11.47
CA GLN A 12 4.19 5.46 10.08
C GLN A 12 5.30 6.32 9.45
N HIS A 13 5.92 5.79 8.39
CA HIS A 13 6.83 6.49 7.50
C HIS A 13 6.34 6.35 6.06
N PHE A 14 5.74 7.39 5.53
CA PHE A 14 5.17 7.33 4.19
C PHE A 14 6.24 7.36 3.11
N LEU A 15 6.26 6.33 2.27
CA LEU A 15 6.97 6.33 1.01
C LEU A 15 6.36 7.40 0.09
N LYS A 16 7.20 8.31 -0.42
CA LYS A 16 6.79 9.38 -1.35
C LYS A 16 7.38 9.22 -2.74
N ASP A 17 8.35 8.30 -2.88
CA ASP A 17 9.04 8.06 -4.12
C ASP A 17 8.31 6.97 -4.91
N GLU A 18 7.59 7.39 -5.95
CA GLU A 18 6.84 6.53 -6.87
C GLU A 18 7.76 5.52 -7.59
N SER A 19 9.01 5.90 -7.89
CA SER A 19 9.95 5.01 -8.59
C SER A 19 10.38 3.84 -7.69
N ILE A 20 10.59 4.11 -6.41
CA ILE A 20 10.89 3.09 -5.42
C ILE A 20 9.67 2.19 -5.17
N ALA A 21 8.48 2.76 -5.07
CA ALA A 21 7.24 1.99 -4.90
C ALA A 21 7.02 1.02 -6.07
N LYS A 22 7.18 1.51 -7.31
CA LYS A 22 7.11 0.67 -8.50
C LYS A 22 8.19 -0.41 -8.50
N ALA A 23 9.43 -0.06 -8.18
CA ALA A 23 10.53 -1.02 -8.12
C ALA A 23 10.27 -2.14 -7.10
N ILE A 24 9.70 -1.81 -5.93
CA ILE A 24 9.28 -2.80 -4.92
C ILE A 24 8.22 -3.74 -5.51
N ALA A 25 7.15 -3.19 -6.10
CA ALA A 25 6.09 -3.99 -6.70
C ALA A 25 6.65 -4.92 -7.81
N ASP A 26 7.60 -4.43 -8.62
CA ASP A 26 8.22 -5.19 -9.70
C ASP A 26 9.16 -6.32 -9.23
N THR A 27 9.48 -6.41 -7.94
CA THR A 27 10.21 -7.57 -7.39
C THR A 27 9.36 -8.84 -7.33
N LEU A 28 8.04 -8.71 -7.39
CA LEU A 28 7.10 -9.83 -7.35
C LEU A 28 7.15 -10.64 -8.64
N ASN A 29 7.45 -11.93 -8.53
CA ASN A 29 7.54 -12.83 -9.68
C ASN A 29 6.19 -13.38 -10.17
N LEU A 30 5.10 -13.17 -9.39
CA LEU A 30 3.74 -13.63 -9.65
C LEU A 30 3.65 -15.13 -10.02
N LYS A 31 4.47 -15.97 -9.39
CA LYS A 31 4.52 -17.42 -9.65
C LYS A 31 4.27 -18.23 -8.39
N GLY A 32 3.28 -19.12 -8.47
CA GLY A 32 2.95 -20.06 -7.39
C GLY A 32 2.07 -19.48 -6.28
N TYR A 33 1.42 -18.34 -6.53
CA TYR A 33 0.44 -17.71 -5.65
C TYR A 33 -0.49 -16.82 -6.47
N ASP A 34 -1.73 -16.68 -6.00
CA ASP A 34 -2.79 -15.90 -6.67
C ASP A 34 -3.22 -14.69 -5.83
N ASP A 35 -2.71 -14.59 -4.60
CA ASP A 35 -3.10 -13.58 -3.61
C ASP A 35 -1.87 -12.89 -3.00
N ILE A 36 -1.98 -11.59 -2.76
CA ILE A 36 -1.01 -10.75 -2.05
C ILE A 36 -1.69 -10.09 -0.86
N LEU A 37 -0.98 -10.02 0.27
CA LEU A 37 -1.39 -9.22 1.42
C LEU A 37 -0.37 -8.11 1.68
N GLU A 38 -0.81 -6.85 1.56
CA GLU A 38 -0.06 -5.68 1.99
C GLU A 38 -0.42 -5.31 3.44
N ILE A 39 0.59 -5.09 4.28
CA ILE A 39 0.41 -4.65 5.67
C ILE A 39 0.80 -3.18 5.76
N GLY A 40 -0.13 -2.33 6.19
CA GLY A 40 0.09 -0.89 6.30
C GLY A 40 0.16 -0.18 4.94
N PRO A 41 -0.90 -0.26 4.11
CA PRO A 41 -0.96 0.45 2.82
C PRO A 41 -0.81 1.98 2.97
N GLY A 42 -1.16 2.54 4.13
CA GLY A 42 -0.98 3.96 4.42
C GLY A 42 -1.77 4.85 3.46
N MET A 43 -1.07 5.53 2.54
CA MET A 43 -1.69 6.37 1.50
C MET A 43 -1.78 5.66 0.14
N GLY A 44 -1.55 4.34 0.10
CA GLY A 44 -1.71 3.52 -1.10
C GLY A 44 -0.60 3.64 -2.13
N VAL A 45 0.55 4.23 -1.77
CA VAL A 45 1.65 4.49 -2.72
C VAL A 45 2.21 3.20 -3.31
N LEU A 46 2.36 2.14 -2.51
CA LEU A 46 2.73 0.82 -3.01
C LEU A 46 1.50 0.07 -3.57
N THR A 47 0.36 0.11 -2.87
CA THR A 47 -0.91 -0.52 -3.27
C THR A 47 -1.27 -0.23 -4.73
N LYS A 48 -1.12 1.03 -5.17
CA LYS A 48 -1.33 1.46 -6.56
C LYS A 48 -0.62 0.56 -7.57
N TYR A 49 0.65 0.24 -7.34
CA TYR A 49 1.45 -0.57 -8.25
C TYR A 49 1.21 -2.07 -8.10
N LEU A 50 0.71 -2.51 -6.94
CA LEU A 50 0.25 -3.89 -6.76
C LEU A 50 -1.04 -4.13 -7.56
N LEU A 51 -1.96 -3.18 -7.57
CA LEU A 51 -3.23 -3.25 -8.32
C LEU A 51 -3.06 -3.22 -9.84
N GLU A 52 -1.91 -2.76 -10.35
CA GLU A 52 -1.58 -2.85 -11.79
C GLU A 52 -1.23 -4.29 -12.22
N LYS A 53 -1.00 -5.20 -11.28
CA LYS A 53 -0.66 -6.60 -11.56
C LYS A 53 -1.94 -7.44 -11.58
N GLU A 54 -1.98 -8.44 -12.44
CA GLU A 54 -3.09 -9.39 -12.55
C GLU A 54 -3.05 -10.41 -11.40
N ILE A 55 -3.25 -9.92 -10.17
CA ILE A 55 -3.22 -10.70 -8.94
C ILE A 55 -4.16 -10.12 -7.88
N ASN A 56 -4.79 -10.97 -7.08
CA ASN A 56 -5.69 -10.50 -6.03
C ASN A 56 -4.88 -9.81 -4.93
N THR A 57 -5.19 -8.55 -4.66
CA THR A 57 -4.47 -7.77 -3.64
C THR A 57 -5.41 -7.48 -2.47
N TYR A 58 -4.99 -7.89 -1.28
CA TYR A 58 -5.61 -7.59 -0.01
C TYR A 58 -4.74 -6.61 0.76
N VAL A 59 -5.37 -5.75 1.55
CA VAL A 59 -4.65 -4.79 2.40
C VAL A 59 -5.19 -4.86 3.83
N ILE A 60 -4.30 -4.68 4.81
CA ILE A 60 -4.67 -4.53 6.23
C ILE A 60 -4.06 -3.23 6.75
N GLU A 61 -4.90 -2.37 7.33
CA GLU A 61 -4.51 -1.08 7.90
C GLU A 61 -5.09 -0.93 9.31
N ILE A 62 -4.27 -0.42 10.23
CA ILE A 62 -4.66 -0.16 11.62
C ILE A 62 -5.14 1.30 11.79
N ASP A 63 -4.68 2.20 10.93
CA ASP A 63 -5.08 3.60 10.94
C ASP A 63 -6.39 3.84 10.19
N ASN A 64 -7.47 4.07 10.94
CA ASN A 64 -8.80 4.35 10.38
C ASN A 64 -8.82 5.55 9.41
N GLU A 65 -7.96 6.56 9.58
CA GLU A 65 -7.88 7.68 8.63
C GLU A 65 -7.36 7.21 7.26
N SER A 66 -6.36 6.33 7.26
CA SER A 66 -5.87 5.69 6.04
C SER A 66 -6.90 4.77 5.42
N VAL A 67 -7.67 4.02 6.23
CA VAL A 67 -8.77 3.18 5.72
C VAL A 67 -9.80 4.03 4.98
N VAL A 68 -10.23 5.15 5.55
CA VAL A 68 -11.17 6.07 4.88
C VAL A 68 -10.56 6.61 3.59
N TYR A 69 -9.32 7.08 3.64
CA TYR A 69 -8.60 7.60 2.48
C TYR A 69 -8.49 6.59 1.32
N LEU A 70 -8.28 5.30 1.61
CA LEU A 70 -8.16 4.25 0.59
C LEU A 70 -9.50 3.83 -0.03
N ASN A 71 -10.64 4.18 0.58
CA ASN A 71 -11.98 3.90 0.07
C ASN A 71 -12.59 5.07 -0.72
N GLU A 72 -11.91 6.22 -0.81
CA GLU A 72 -12.28 7.36 -1.66
C GLU A 72 -11.70 7.24 -3.07
#